data_AF-A0A7K7LIE4-F1
#
_entry.id   AF-A0A7K7LIE4-F1
#
_cell.length_a   1.000
_cell.length_b   1.000
_cell.length_c   1.000
_cell.angle_alpha   90.00
_cell.angle_beta   90.00
_cell.angle_gamma   90.00
#
_symmetry.space_group_name_H-M   'P 1'
#
loop_
_entity.id
_entity.type
_entity.pdbx_description
1 polymer ?
#
loop_
_entity_poly.entity_id
_entity_poly.type
_entity_poly.pdbx_seq_one_letter_code
_entity_poly.pdbx_strand_id
1 'polypeptide(L)'
;EAALEVTARYCRSELEQYGRCVAASPASWQRDCHSLRLGISRCASAHPIVRRIRSDCAEPFAAFERCLQENEATVGKCSEHVAAFLRCAEQV
;
A
#
# COMPACT_ATOMS: atom_id res chain seq x y z
N GLU A 1 5.34 -2.44 -13.83
CA GLU A 1 5.43 -2.63 -12.37
C GLU A 1 5.94 -1.36 -11.69
N ALA A 2 5.14 -0.29 -11.45
CA ALA A 2 5.71 1.02 -11.07
C ALA A 2 5.15 1.75 -9.83
N ALA A 3 3.87 1.65 -9.43
CA ALA A 3 3.38 2.42 -8.25
C ALA A 3 3.98 1.98 -6.92
N LEU A 4 3.90 0.67 -6.67
CA LEU A 4 4.57 0.03 -5.56
C LEU A 4 6.04 -0.11 -5.85
N GLU A 5 6.54 -0.06 -7.09
CA GLU A 5 7.99 -0.08 -7.33
C GLU A 5 8.63 1.30 -7.09
N VAL A 6 7.91 2.40 -7.25
CA VAL A 6 8.36 3.76 -6.92
C VAL A 6 8.21 4.00 -5.41
N THR A 7 7.06 3.63 -4.83
CA THR A 7 6.91 3.65 -3.36
C THR A 7 7.81 2.60 -2.70
N ALA A 8 8.04 1.43 -3.30
CA ALA A 8 9.06 0.45 -2.85
C ALA A 8 10.43 0.69 -3.48
N ARG A 9 10.69 1.80 -4.16
CA ARG A 9 12.06 2.27 -4.45
C ARG A 9 12.47 3.27 -3.37
N TYR A 10 11.57 4.19 -3.03
CA TYR A 10 11.86 5.26 -2.07
C TYR A 10 11.47 4.90 -0.63
N CYS A 11 10.48 4.03 -0.43
CA CYS A 11 9.97 3.55 0.86
C CYS A 11 9.99 2.00 0.93
N ARG A 12 10.97 1.37 0.25
CA ARG A 12 11.12 -0.10 0.16
C ARG A 12 11.15 -0.74 1.54
N SER A 13 11.96 -0.17 2.41
CA SER A 13 12.23 -0.70 3.75
C SER A 13 10.96 -0.71 4.60
N GLU A 14 10.17 0.36 4.53
CA GLU A 14 8.91 0.51 5.24
C GLU A 14 7.85 -0.46 4.73
N LEU A 15 7.79 -0.65 3.40
CA LEU A 15 6.88 -1.60 2.76
C LEU A 15 7.23 -3.06 3.08
N GLU A 16 8.52 -3.42 3.04
CA GLU A 16 8.96 -4.78 3.39
C GLU A 16 8.69 -5.10 4.86
N GLN A 17 8.99 -4.17 5.77
CA GLN A 17 8.71 -4.37 7.20
C GLN A 17 7.22 -4.51 7.47
N TYR A 18 6.39 -3.67 6.84
CA TYR A 18 4.94 -3.78 6.94
C TYR A 18 4.42 -5.11 6.38
N GLY A 19 4.88 -5.52 5.19
CA GLY A 19 4.49 -6.79 4.58
C GLY A 19 4.87 -8.00 5.43
N ARG A 20 6.08 -8.02 6.02
CA ARG A 20 6.51 -9.07 6.95
C ARG A 20 5.65 -9.10 8.22
N CYS A 21 5.29 -7.93 8.75
CA CYS A 21 4.41 -7.84 9.92
C CYS A 21 3.00 -8.37 9.62
N VAL A 22 2.41 -8.00 8.48
CA VAL A 22 1.09 -8.48 8.07
C VAL A 22 1.09 -10.00 7.86
N ALA A 23 2.15 -10.54 7.25
CA ALA A 23 2.31 -11.97 7.07
C ALA A 23 2.48 -12.74 8.39
N ALA A 24 3.12 -12.12 9.40
CA ALA A 24 3.33 -12.73 10.72
C ALA A 24 2.09 -12.68 11.62
N SER A 25 1.24 -11.66 11.46
CA SER A 25 0.06 -11.42 12.32
C SER A 25 -1.25 -11.30 11.52
N PRO A 26 -1.66 -12.29 10.72
CA PRO A 26 -2.81 -12.17 9.81
C PRO A 26 -4.16 -11.90 10.52
N ALA A 27 -4.29 -12.23 11.81
CA ALA A 27 -5.51 -11.98 12.59
C ALA A 27 -5.54 -10.61 13.32
N SER A 28 -4.39 -9.94 13.45
CA SER A 28 -4.24 -8.74 14.29
C SER A 28 -3.37 -7.64 13.67
N TRP A 29 -2.93 -7.81 12.42
CA TRP A 29 -2.00 -6.92 11.72
C TRP A 29 -2.45 -5.47 11.69
N GLN A 30 -3.77 -5.19 11.68
CA GLN A 30 -4.29 -3.83 11.70
C GLN A 30 -3.85 -3.06 12.95
N ARG A 31 -3.77 -3.75 14.09
CA ARG A 31 -3.28 -3.19 15.35
C ARG A 31 -1.77 -3.34 15.46
N ASP A 32 -1.25 -4.53 15.17
CA ASP A 32 0.15 -4.89 15.40
C ASP A 32 1.11 -4.16 14.44
N CYS A 33 0.67 -3.91 13.21
CA CYS A 33 1.46 -3.27 12.16
C CYS A 33 1.11 -1.80 11.94
N HIS A 34 0.30 -1.21 12.83
CA HIS A 34 -0.18 0.17 12.69
C HIS A 34 0.94 1.20 12.60
N SER A 35 2.01 1.05 13.41
CA SER A 35 3.16 1.95 13.39
C SER A 35 3.92 1.91 12.06
N LEU A 36 4.04 0.71 11.46
CA LEU A 36 4.66 0.51 10.16
C LEU A 36 3.81 1.12 9.04
N ARG A 37 2.47 1.02 9.14
CA ARG A 37 1.55 1.72 8.23
C ARG A 37 1.76 3.24 8.25
N LEU A 38 1.90 3.83 9.45
CA LEU A 38 2.20 5.25 9.60
C LEU A 38 3.58 5.62 9.02
N GLY A 39 4.56 4.73 9.16
CA GLY A 39 5.89 4.88 8.55
C GLY A 39 5.84 5.00 7.03
N ILE A 40 5.07 4.11 6.37
CA ILE A 40 4.82 4.18 4.93
C ILE A 40 4.17 5.52 4.55
N SER A 41 3.16 5.98 5.30
CA SER A 41 2.49 7.25 5.03
C SER A 41 3.43 8.47 5.16
N ARG A 42 4.36 8.44 6.11
CA ARG A 42 5.39 9.50 6.26
C ARG A 42 6.35 9.52 5.09
N CYS A 43 6.90 8.36 4.71
CA CYS A 43 7.82 8.29 3.58
C CYS A 43 7.12 8.73 2.27
N ALA A 44 5.88 8.27 2.06
CA ALA A 44 5.09 8.67 0.90
C ALA A 44 4.78 10.18 0.84
N SER A 45 4.69 10.85 1.98
CA SER A 45 4.41 12.30 2.04
C SER A 45 5.66 13.16 1.82
N ALA A 46 6.86 12.62 2.01
CA ALA A 46 8.13 13.33 1.85
C ALA A 46 8.56 13.49 0.38
N HIS A 47 8.10 12.60 -0.51
CA HIS A 47 8.52 12.58 -1.92
C HIS A 47 7.47 13.20 -2.86
N PRO A 48 7.81 14.25 -3.63
CA PRO A 48 6.87 14.95 -4.53
C PRO A 48 6.22 14.04 -5.58
N ILE A 49 6.98 13.10 -6.14
CA ILE A 49 6.49 12.10 -7.10
C ILE A 49 5.47 11.16 -6.45
N VAL A 50 5.70 10.77 -5.18
CA VAL A 50 4.78 9.91 -4.44
C VAL A 50 3.49 10.66 -4.06
N ARG A 51 3.57 11.96 -3.74
CA ARG A 51 2.38 12.81 -3.59
C ARG A 51 1.55 12.89 -4.88
N ARG A 52 2.21 12.99 -6.04
CA ARG A 52 1.55 13.03 -7.35
C ARG A 52 0.83 11.73 -7.64
N ILE A 53 1.52 10.60 -7.51
CA ILE A 53 0.94 9.26 -7.68
C ILE A 53 -0.24 9.04 -6.73
N ARG A 54 -0.12 9.41 -5.46
CA ARG A 54 -1.21 9.28 -4.48
C ARG A 54 -2.45 10.09 -4.87
N SER A 55 -2.27 11.26 -5.48
CA SER A 55 -3.37 12.10 -5.94
C SER A 55 -4.00 11.52 -7.21
N ASP A 56 -3.17 11.19 -8.20
CA ASP A 56 -3.61 10.82 -9.55
C ASP A 56 -4.15 9.37 -9.58
N CYS A 57 -3.72 8.53 -8.64
CA CYS A 57 -4.13 7.12 -8.49
C CYS A 57 -4.93 6.83 -7.21
N ALA A 58 -5.59 7.84 -6.64
CA ALA A 58 -6.34 7.70 -5.39
C ALA A 58 -7.50 6.68 -5.47
N GLU A 59 -8.17 6.61 -6.62
CA GLU A 59 -9.37 5.78 -6.81
C GLU A 59 -9.10 4.26 -6.68
N PRO A 60 -8.13 3.67 -7.41
CA PRO A 60 -7.81 2.25 -7.23
C PRO A 60 -7.22 1.94 -5.84
N PHE A 61 -6.57 2.90 -5.20
CA PHE A 61 -6.11 2.75 -3.82
C PHE A 61 -7.27 2.68 -2.82
N ALA A 62 -8.27 3.56 -2.96
CA ALA A 62 -9.48 3.52 -2.13
C ALA A 62 -10.29 2.23 -2.33
N ALA A 63 -10.32 1.69 -3.55
CA ALA A 63 -10.91 0.38 -3.82
C ALA A 63 -10.17 -0.76 -3.11
N PHE A 64 -8.84 -0.71 -3.07
CA PHE A 64 -8.03 -1.65 -2.31
C PHE A 64 -8.31 -1.58 -0.81
N GLU A 65 -8.33 -0.38 -0.21
CA GLU A 65 -8.61 -0.21 1.21
C GLU A 65 -10.00 -0.71 1.62
N ARG A 66 -11.01 -0.43 0.79
CA ARG A 66 -12.37 -0.93 1.00
C ARG A 66 -12.44 -2.45 0.92
N CYS A 67 -11.79 -3.06 -0.08
CA CYS A 67 -11.74 -4.52 -0.17
C CYS A 67 -11.07 -5.14 1.07
N LEU A 68 -10.01 -4.52 1.60
CA LEU A 68 -9.35 -4.99 2.83
C LEU A 68 -10.27 -4.91 4.06
N GLN A 69 -11.07 -3.86 4.19
CA GLN A 69 -12.05 -3.74 5.27
C GLN A 69 -13.14 -4.82 5.17
N GLU A 70 -13.55 -5.17 3.96
CA GLU A 70 -14.59 -6.18 3.72
C GLU A 70 -14.06 -7.62 3.78
N ASN A 71 -12.76 -7.82 3.54
CA ASN A 71 -12.12 -9.14 3.38
C ASN A 71 -10.89 -9.28 4.28
N GLU A 72 -10.97 -8.85 5.54
CA GLU A 72 -9.84 -8.85 6.50
C GLU A 72 -9.14 -10.21 6.62
N ALA A 73 -9.89 -11.31 6.59
CA ALA A 73 -9.37 -12.68 6.66
C ALA A 73 -8.89 -13.24 5.30
N THR A 74 -9.18 -12.54 4.19
CA THR A 74 -8.91 -13.03 2.81
C THR A 74 -8.27 -11.96 1.93
N VAL A 75 -7.20 -11.35 2.45
CA VAL A 75 -6.44 -10.26 1.81
C VAL A 75 -6.07 -10.55 0.33
N GLY A 76 -5.82 -11.82 -0.02
CA GLY A 76 -5.50 -12.23 -1.39
C GLY A 76 -6.59 -11.88 -2.44
N LYS A 77 -7.85 -11.73 -2.02
CA LYS A 77 -8.97 -11.29 -2.90
C LYS A 77 -8.81 -9.85 -3.39
N CYS A 78 -8.05 -9.02 -2.67
CA CYS A 78 -7.89 -7.60 -2.98
C CYS A 78 -6.71 -7.31 -3.92
N SER A 79 -6.03 -8.35 -4.39
CA SER A 79 -4.85 -8.25 -5.27
C SER A 79 -5.14 -7.53 -6.60
N GLU A 80 -6.37 -7.61 -7.12
CA GLU A 80 -6.75 -6.91 -8.35
C GLU A 80 -6.73 -5.37 -8.20
N HIS A 81 -7.13 -4.85 -7.04
CA HIS A 81 -7.14 -3.42 -6.77
C HIS A 81 -5.72 -2.89 -6.59
N VAL A 82 -4.83 -3.68 -5.99
CA VAL A 82 -3.39 -3.42 -5.98
C VAL A 82 -2.84 -3.36 -7.40
N ALA A 83 -3.18 -4.32 -8.26
CA ALA A 83 -2.74 -4.32 -9.65
C ALA A 83 -3.26 -3.11 -10.45
N ALA A 84 -4.48 -2.65 -10.18
CA ALA A 84 -5.04 -1.43 -10.78
C ALA A 84 -4.30 -0.17 -10.31
N PHE A 85 -4.02 -0.05 -9.02
CA PHE A 85 -3.22 1.04 -8.46
C PHE A 85 -1.82 1.07 -9.05
N LEU A 86 -1.22 -0.12 -9.20
CA LEU A 86 0.08 -0.31 -9.83
C LEU A 86 0.12 0.26 -11.24
N ARG A 87 -0.83 -0.14 -12.09
CA ARG A 87 -0.93 0.30 -13.48
C ARG A 87 -1.09 1.81 -13.61
N CYS A 88 -1.88 2.43 -12.73
CA CYS A 88 -2.08 3.88 -12.77
C CYS A 88 -0.75 4.64 -12.57
N ALA A 89 0.05 4.26 -11.58
CA ALA A 89 1.26 5.03 -11.31
C ALA A 89 2.42 4.78 -12.28
N GLU A 90 2.31 3.78 -13.17
CA GLU A 90 3.29 3.63 -14.27
C GLU A 90 3.04 4.65 -15.37
N GLN A 91 1.89 5.32 -15.35
CA GLN A 91 1.51 6.35 -16.31
C GLN A 91 1.68 7.78 -15.77
N VAL A 92 2.16 7.93 -14.53
CA VAL A 92 2.44 9.21 -13.86
C VAL A 92 3.92 9.53 -13.91
#